data_AF-A0A2E4QIN7-F1
#
_entry.id   AF-A0A2E4QIN7-F1
#
_cell.length_a   1.000
_cell.length_b   1.000
_cell.length_c   1.000
_cell.angle_alpha   90.00
_cell.angle_beta   90.00
_cell.angle_gamma   90.00
#
_symmetry.space_group_name_H-M   'P 1'
#
loop_
_entity.id
_entity.type
_entity.pdbx_description
1 polymer ?
#
loop_
_entity_poly.entity_id
_entity_poly.type
_entity_poly.pdbx_seq_one_letter_code
_entity_poly.pdbx_strand_id
1 'polypeptide(L)' 'MSFMACSTCLSIRIYPYMGFMTGQQYQCQDCETISPIVIEFDTEEDFNAFLEARLNDQEE' A
#
# COMPACT_ATOMS: atom_id res chain seq x y z
N MET A 1 -15.67 -1.38 1.10
CA MET A 1 -15.19 -0.46 0.04
C MET A 1 -13.73 -0.82 -0.11
N SER A 2 -13.28 -1.27 -1.29
CA SER A 2 -11.87 -1.61 -1.43
C SER A 2 -11.01 -0.35 -1.45
N PHE A 3 -9.80 -0.45 -0.89
CA PHE A 3 -8.82 0.62 -0.91
C PHE A 3 -7.43 0.03 -1.09
N MET A 4 -6.50 0.89 -1.51
CA MET A 4 -5.13 0.49 -1.74
C MET A 4 -4.25 0.99 -0.59
N ALA A 5 -3.23 0.20 -0.24
CA ALA A 5 -2.13 0.59 0.62
C ALA A 5 -0.77 0.51 -0.10
N CYS A 6 0.17 1.36 0.31
CA CYS A 6 1.53 1.37 -0.20
C CYS A 6 2.23 0.05 0.12
N SER A 7 2.83 -0.58 -0.88
CA SER A 7 3.58 -1.84 -0.70
C SER A 7 4.84 -1.70 0.16
N THR A 8 5.33 -0.48 0.41
CA THR A 8 6.54 -0.22 1.20
C THR A 8 6.23 0.16 2.65
N CYS A 9 5.42 1.21 2.83
CA CYS A 9 5.14 1.76 4.17
C CYS A 9 3.72 1.48 4.68
N LEU A 10 2.87 0.81 3.90
CA LEU A 10 1.47 0.49 4.23
C LEU A 10 0.55 1.70 4.43
N SER A 11 1.00 2.91 4.09
CA SER A 11 0.10 4.07 4.07
C SER A 11 -0.98 3.93 3.00
N ILE A 12 -2.20 4.32 3.36
CA ILE A 12 -3.36 4.41 2.45
C ILE A 12 -3.37 5.70 1.62
N ARG A 13 -2.46 6.65 1.90
CA ARG A 13 -2.34 7.92 1.18
C ARG A 13 -1.55 7.73 -0.11
N ILE A 14 -2.18 7.10 -1.09
CA ILE A 14 -1.61 6.84 -2.42
C ILE A 14 -2.45 7.52 -3.50
N TYR A 15 -1.80 7.98 -4.55
CA TYR A 15 -2.45 8.59 -5.70
C TYR A 15 -1.87 8.05 -7.01
N PRO A 16 -2.65 8.04 -8.10
CA PRO A 16 -2.15 7.65 -9.41
C PRO A 16 -0.97 8.51 -9.83
N TYR A 17 0.13 7.84 -10.15
CA TYR A 17 1.31 8.44 -10.74
C TYR A 17 1.28 8.22 -12.26
N MET A 18 1.47 9.29 -13.03
CA MET A 18 1.47 9.22 -14.49
C MET A 18 2.77 8.59 -15.01
N GLY A 19 2.86 7.27 -14.94
CA GLY A 19 3.94 6.48 -15.50
C GLY A 19 3.82 6.35 -17.02
N PHE A 20 4.38 7.29 -17.78
CA PHE A 20 4.22 7.37 -19.24
C PHE A 20 4.48 6.03 -19.98
N MET A 21 5.66 5.43 -19.80
CA MET A 21 6.04 4.15 -20.45
C MET A 21 5.66 2.91 -19.63
N THR A 22 5.37 3.07 -18.34
CA THR A 22 5.28 1.99 -17.35
C THR A 22 3.84 1.59 -17.00
N GLY A 23 2.85 2.29 -17.57
CA GLY A 23 1.44 2.05 -17.28
C GLY A 23 1.00 2.69 -15.96
N GLN A 24 -0.02 2.10 -15.35
CA GLN A 24 -0.58 2.61 -14.10
C GLN A 24 0.43 2.43 -12.96
N GLN A 25 0.84 3.56 -12.38
CA GLN A 25 1.68 3.59 -11.20
C GLN A 25 0.95 4.35 -10.09
N TYR A 26 1.43 4.18 -8.87
CA TYR A 26 0.96 4.90 -7.71
C TYR A 26 2.14 5.50 -6.97
N GLN A 27 1.97 6.71 -6.45
CA GLN A 27 2.93 7.35 -5.58
C GLN A 27 2.36 7.50 -4.18
N CYS A 28 3.12 7.03 -3.18
CA CYS A 28 2.77 7.22 -1.78
C CYS A 28 3.14 8.63 -1.32
N GLN A 29 2.23 9.30 -0.59
CA GLN A 29 2.49 10.62 -0.02
C GLN A 29 3.41 10.61 1.20
N ASP A 30 3.63 9.43 1.80
CA ASP A 30 4.29 9.33 3.11
C ASP A 30 5.75 8.92 2.99
N CYS A 31 6.04 7.95 2.13
CA CYS A 31 7.40 7.48 1.89
C CYS A 31 7.90 7.79 0.46
N GLU A 32 7.11 8.53 -0.32
CA GLU A 32 7.42 8.95 -1.69
C GLU A 32 7.68 7.83 -2.71
N THR A 33 7.51 6.55 -2.32
CA THR A 33 7.67 5.41 -3.21
C THR A 33 6.71 5.51 -4.40
N ILE A 34 7.27 5.43 -5.60
CA ILE A 34 6.54 5.26 -6.86
C ILE A 34 6.62 3.79 -7.26
N SER A 35 5.48 3.11 -7.33
CA SER A 35 5.42 1.70 -7.68
C SER A 35 4.13 1.36 -8.44
N PRO A 36 4.18 0.46 -9.43
CA PRO A 36 2.97 -0.14 -9.99
C PRO A 36 2.33 -1.16 -9.04
N ILE A 37 3.04 -1.59 -8.00
CA ILE A 37 2.57 -2.59 -7.02
C ILE A 37 2.02 -1.87 -5.78
N VAL A 38 0.73 -2.07 -5.56
CA VAL A 38 -0.02 -1.67 -4.37
C VAL A 38 -0.73 -2.90 -3.80
N ILE A 39 -1.02 -2.87 -2.51
CA ILE A 39 -1.78 -3.93 -1.86
C ILE A 39 -3.23 -3.45 -1.78
N GLU A 40 -4.16 -4.22 -2.33
CA GLU A 40 -5.58 -3.92 -2.26
C GLU A 40 -6.21 -4.67 -1.08
N PHE A 41 -7.04 -3.98 -0.31
CA PHE A 41 -7.81 -4.53 0.80
C PHE A 41 -9.29 -4.26 0.59
N ASP A 42 -10.12 -5.27 0.81
CA ASP A 42 -11.58 -5.17 0.66
C ASP A 42 -12.24 -4.51 1.87
N THR A 43 -11.67 -4.74 3.06
CA THR A 43 -12.16 -4.25 4.35
C THR A 43 -11.04 -3.68 5.22
N GLU A 44 -11.41 -2.81 6.16
CA GLU A 44 -10.48 -2.28 7.17
C GLU A 44 -10.03 -3.38 8.16
N GLU A 45 -10.88 -4.38 8.41
CA GLU A 45 -10.59 -5.52 9.27
C GLU A 45 -9.42 -6.35 8.70
N ASP A 46 -9.43 -6.63 7.40
CA ASP A 46 -8.35 -7.35 6.72
C ASP A 46 -7.02 -6.58 6.78
N PHE A 47 -7.08 -5.25 6.64
CA PHE A 47 -5.90 -4.39 6.73
C PHE A 47 -5.30 -4.38 8.14
N ASN A 48 -6.14 -4.26 9.17
CA ASN A 48 -5.69 -4.29 10.56
C ASN A 48 -5.11 -5.66 10.94
N ALA A 49 -5.74 -6.76 10.52
CA ALA A 49 -5.22 -8.10 10.73
C ALA A 49 -3.85 -8.31 10.06
N PHE A 50 -3.67 -7.77 8.85
CA PHE A 50 -2.38 -7.78 8.15
C PHE A 50 -1.30 -6.98 8.91
N LEU A 51 -1.64 -5.80 9.43
CA LEU A 51 -0.71 -5.00 10.22
C LEU A 51 -0.29 -5.69 11.51
N GLU A 52 -1.22 -6.31 12.22
CA GLU A 52 -0.96 -7.06 13.44
C GLU A 52 -0.04 -8.26 13.18
N ALA A 53 -0.33 -9.07 12.15
CA ALA A 53 0.52 -10.18 11.75
C ALA A 53 1.96 -9.71 11.42
N ARG A 54 2.08 -8.61 10.69
CA ARG A 54 3.38 -8.05 10.29
C ARG A 54 4.19 -7.48 11.46
N LEU A 55 3.53 -6.99 12.51
CA LEU A 55 4.19 -6.54 13.74
C LEU A 55 4.69 -7.73 14.56
N ASN A 56 3.85 -8.77 14.71
CA ASN A 56 4.22 -9.99 15.41
C ASN A 56 5.41 -10.69 14.74
N ASP A 57 5.45 -10.75 13.41
CA ASP A 57 6.57 -11.31 12.64
C ASP A 57 7.90 -10.53 12.82
N GLN A 58 7.85 -9.27 13.26
CA GLN A 58 9.06 -8.45 13.50
C GLN A 58 9.61 -8.61 14.93
N GLU A 59 8.81 -9.16 15.84
CA GLU A 59 9.17 -9.36 17.25
C GLU A 59 9.83 -10.72 17.51
N GLU A 60 9.79 -11.65 16.55
CA GLU A 60 10.53 -12.94 16.55
C GLU A 60 11.93 -12.83 15.88
#